data_AF-A0AA37SDX4-F1
#
_entry.id   AF-A0AA37SDX4-F1
#
_cell.length_a   1.000
_cell.length_b   1.000
_cell.length_c   1.000
_cell.angle_alpha   90.00
_cell.angle_beta   90.00
_cell.angle_gamma   90.00
#
_symmetry.space_group_name_H-M   'P 1'
#
loop_
_entity.id
_entity.type
_entity.pdbx_description
1 polymer ?
#
loop_
_entity_poly.entity_id
_entity_poly.type
_entity_poly.pdbx_seq_one_letter_code
_entity_poly.pdbx_strand_id
1 'polypeptide(L)'
;MVLFLGKDKRLMWAGLTAASVAVSQRLMSEVRSAVRMAVAGFVLINVTVLSNTVLSNTAMADDVVTSAEKALVTSYQHASKVQQKIDRLDEQTRQDYYEYLYTTQRAKQLEDYNAQLQRLIDSQQQEIEDIKEQLSSLQETEEAALPLLQTMLNTLIAFVERDKPFLSAERSERLSRLNDVLARADVSVAEKYRQVLEAYQIEVEYGRTLEAYSGVLKVEGQPDRDVTFLRLGRVALYYQTSDGQESGQWQTQQQQWQRLDERHDWVVQKGIQMALQQTVPELLELPIGLISELSKLSEHSVATSAMTEKGGAN
;
A
#
# COMPACT_ATOMS: atom_id res chain seq x y z
N MET A 1 -11.57 68.79 20.72
CA MET A 1 -12.40 69.92 21.20
C MET A 1 -13.71 69.87 20.39
N VAL A 2 -14.69 69.07 20.85
CA VAL A 2 -15.89 69.51 21.61
C VAL A 2 -16.64 70.59 20.79
N LEU A 3 -17.78 70.31 20.14
CA LEU A 3 -19.15 70.18 20.69
C LEU A 3 -20.04 69.50 19.62
N PHE A 4 -20.80 68.44 19.90
CA PHE A 4 -22.15 68.42 20.49
C PHE A 4 -23.27 68.94 19.56
N LEU A 5 -24.43 68.26 19.64
CA LEU A 5 -25.69 68.39 18.89
C LEU A 5 -25.75 67.68 17.53
N GLY A 6 -26.62 66.70 17.28
CA GLY A 6 -27.74 66.20 18.06
C GLY A 6 -28.34 64.96 17.38
N LYS A 7 -28.99 64.13 18.18
CA LYS A 7 -29.68 62.86 17.86
C LYS A 7 -30.77 62.95 16.76
N ASP A 8 -30.98 64.11 16.13
CA ASP A 8 -32.13 64.38 15.27
C ASP A 8 -32.03 63.83 13.84
N LYS A 9 -30.83 63.51 13.35
CA LYS A 9 -30.68 63.05 11.96
C LYS A 9 -31.08 61.59 11.75
N ARG A 10 -31.05 60.73 12.79
CA ARG A 10 -31.50 59.33 12.68
C ARG A 10 -33.03 59.16 12.77
N LEU A 11 -33.72 60.11 13.39
CA LEU A 11 -35.18 60.17 13.39
C LEU A 11 -35.75 60.73 12.08
N MET A 12 -35.00 61.57 11.36
CA MET A 12 -35.42 62.06 10.03
C MET A 12 -35.47 60.98 8.95
N TRP A 13 -34.55 60.01 8.94
CA TRP A 13 -34.56 58.93 7.94
C TRP A 13 -35.58 57.81 8.24
N ALA A 14 -35.91 57.57 9.52
CA ALA A 14 -37.00 56.67 9.93
C ALA A 14 -38.38 57.33 9.76
N GLY A 15 -38.48 58.65 9.96
CA GLY A 15 -39.68 59.42 9.69
C GLY A 15 -40.00 59.53 8.19
N LEU A 16 -38.99 59.61 7.31
CA LEU A 16 -39.21 59.67 5.86
C LEU A 16 -39.77 58.35 5.28
N THR A 17 -39.36 57.20 5.80
CA THR A 17 -39.85 55.89 5.32
C THR A 17 -41.22 55.54 5.92
N ALA A 18 -41.47 55.88 7.19
CA ALA A 18 -42.80 55.74 7.78
C ALA A 18 -43.81 56.72 7.16
N ALA A 19 -43.40 57.96 6.87
CA ALA A 19 -44.24 58.93 6.16
C ALA A 19 -44.47 58.52 4.70
N SER A 20 -43.49 57.95 4.00
CA SER A 20 -43.70 57.47 2.62
C SER A 20 -44.59 56.23 2.57
N VAL A 21 -44.48 55.31 3.54
CA VAL A 21 -45.39 54.16 3.67
C VAL A 21 -46.79 54.59 4.10
N ALA A 22 -46.92 55.56 5.01
CA ALA A 22 -48.22 56.12 5.41
C ALA A 22 -48.87 56.92 4.27
N VAL A 23 -48.09 57.70 3.51
CA VAL A 23 -48.58 58.41 2.31
C VAL A 23 -48.94 57.41 1.22
N SER A 24 -48.17 56.34 1.02
CA SER A 24 -48.49 55.28 0.05
C SER A 24 -49.71 54.45 0.45
N GLN A 25 -49.90 54.16 1.75
CA GLN A 25 -51.11 53.52 2.28
C GLN A 25 -52.33 54.45 2.20
N ARG A 26 -52.17 55.74 2.48
CA ARG A 26 -53.23 56.75 2.36
C ARG A 26 -53.63 56.97 0.91
N LEU A 27 -52.66 57.11 -0.01
CA LEU A 27 -52.87 57.13 -1.45
C LEU A 27 -53.53 55.86 -1.96
N MET A 28 -53.10 54.68 -1.51
CA MET A 28 -53.74 53.40 -1.87
C MET A 28 -55.16 53.28 -1.31
N SER A 29 -55.45 53.86 -0.15
CA SER A 29 -56.81 53.89 0.42
C SER A 29 -57.73 54.88 -0.31
N GLU A 30 -57.21 56.05 -0.70
CA GLU A 30 -57.93 57.05 -1.51
C GLU A 30 -58.12 56.57 -2.96
N VAL A 31 -57.15 55.86 -3.53
CA VAL A 31 -57.30 55.21 -4.84
C VAL A 31 -58.29 54.05 -4.76
N ARG A 32 -58.28 53.23 -3.70
CA ARG A 32 -59.29 52.17 -3.52
C ARG A 32 -60.69 52.73 -3.27
N SER A 33 -60.83 53.83 -2.52
CA SER A 33 -62.12 54.49 -2.31
C SER A 33 -62.59 55.21 -3.56
N ALA A 34 -61.70 55.85 -4.32
CA ALA A 34 -62.00 56.45 -5.61
C ALA A 34 -62.38 55.40 -6.67
N VAL A 35 -61.68 54.26 -6.72
CA VAL A 35 -62.03 53.13 -7.60
C VAL A 35 -63.38 52.52 -7.18
N ARG A 36 -63.65 52.35 -5.88
CA ARG A 36 -64.95 51.89 -5.38
C ARG A 36 -66.08 52.87 -5.68
N MET A 37 -65.85 54.18 -5.52
CA MET A 37 -66.81 55.24 -5.84
C MET A 37 -67.02 55.39 -7.36
N ALA A 38 -65.98 55.21 -8.17
CA ALA A 38 -66.08 55.21 -9.62
C ALA A 38 -66.82 53.97 -10.13
N VAL A 39 -66.57 52.79 -9.56
CA VAL A 39 -67.31 51.56 -9.88
C VAL A 39 -68.77 51.65 -9.39
N ALA A 40 -69.02 52.18 -8.19
CA ALA A 40 -70.38 52.40 -7.68
C ALA A 40 -71.15 53.47 -8.47
N GLY A 41 -70.48 54.56 -8.86
CA GLY A 41 -71.03 55.59 -9.73
C GLY A 41 -71.33 55.06 -11.14
N PHE A 42 -70.44 54.24 -11.70
CA PHE A 42 -70.67 53.57 -12.99
C PHE A 42 -71.84 52.58 -12.93
N VAL A 43 -71.98 51.82 -11.83
CA VAL A 43 -73.13 50.92 -11.62
C VAL A 43 -74.43 51.71 -11.41
N LEU A 44 -74.41 52.81 -10.65
CA LEU A 44 -75.58 53.67 -10.41
C LEU A 44 -76.02 54.42 -11.67
N ILE A 45 -75.10 54.90 -12.50
CA ILE A 45 -75.41 55.56 -13.78
C ILE A 45 -75.99 54.53 -14.76
N ASN A 46 -75.46 53.31 -14.82
CA ASN A 46 -76.02 52.26 -15.68
C ASN A 46 -77.40 51.76 -15.20
N VAL A 47 -77.63 51.63 -13.89
CA VAL A 47 -78.95 51.24 -13.33
C VAL A 47 -80.00 52.35 -13.48
N THR A 48 -79.62 53.62 -13.35
CA THR A 48 -80.55 54.76 -13.56
C THR A 48 -80.85 55.00 -15.03
N VAL A 49 -79.89 54.81 -15.94
CA VAL A 49 -80.11 54.86 -17.40
C VAL A 49 -80.98 53.69 -17.87
N LEU A 50 -80.88 52.50 -17.26
CA LEU A 50 -81.80 51.38 -17.53
C LEU A 50 -83.22 51.63 -17.01
N SER A 51 -83.38 52.32 -15.89
CA SER A 51 -84.71 52.54 -15.29
C SER A 51 -85.54 53.62 -16.00
N ASN A 52 -84.89 54.65 -16.58
CA ASN A 52 -85.57 55.72 -17.31
C ASN A 52 -85.84 55.44 -18.80
N THR A 53 -85.37 54.32 -19.35
CA THR A 53 -85.57 53.95 -20.76
C THR A 53 -86.63 52.85 -20.99
N VAL A 54 -87.24 52.33 -19.92
CA VAL A 54 -88.19 51.19 -20.01
C VAL A 54 -89.67 51.60 -20.12
N LEU A 55 -90.04 52.88 -19.98
CA LEU A 55 -91.46 53.31 -19.99
C LEU A 55 -92.02 53.76 -21.34
N SER A 56 -91.34 53.54 -22.47
CA SER A 56 -91.90 53.86 -23.80
C SER A 56 -91.39 52.95 -24.91
N ASN A 57 -91.76 51.66 -24.89
CA ASN A 57 -91.98 50.81 -26.08
C ASN A 57 -92.22 49.35 -25.65
N THR A 58 -93.48 48.96 -25.46
CA THR A 58 -93.86 47.58 -25.09
C THR A 58 -93.75 46.56 -26.23
N ALA A 59 -93.25 46.95 -27.41
CA ALA A 59 -92.90 46.04 -28.51
C ALA A 59 -91.38 45.92 -28.78
N MET A 60 -90.53 46.76 -28.17
CA MET A 60 -89.06 46.76 -28.33
C MET A 60 -88.32 46.33 -27.05
N ALA A 61 -89.02 46.25 -25.91
CA ALA A 61 -88.43 45.86 -24.63
C ALA A 61 -87.92 44.41 -24.62
N ASP A 62 -88.61 43.50 -25.33
CA ASP A 62 -88.22 42.09 -25.38
C ASP A 62 -86.94 41.88 -26.21
N ASP A 63 -86.77 42.60 -27.32
CA ASP A 63 -85.57 42.50 -28.19
C ASP A 63 -84.33 43.19 -27.58
N VAL A 64 -84.51 44.33 -26.89
CA VAL A 64 -83.41 45.02 -26.18
C VAL A 64 -82.95 44.23 -24.95
N VAL A 65 -83.88 43.65 -24.18
CA VAL A 65 -83.52 42.79 -23.06
C VAL A 65 -82.85 41.50 -23.56
N THR A 66 -83.38 40.88 -24.62
CA THR A 66 -82.80 39.66 -25.20
C THR A 66 -81.41 39.90 -25.81
N SER A 67 -81.18 41.04 -26.47
CA SER A 67 -79.87 41.39 -27.03
C SER A 67 -78.85 41.76 -25.94
N ALA A 68 -79.25 42.44 -24.87
CA ALA A 68 -78.43 42.70 -23.70
C ALA A 68 -78.08 41.39 -22.96
N GLU A 69 -79.02 40.46 -22.84
CA GLU A 69 -78.79 39.13 -22.26
C GLU A 69 -77.79 38.33 -23.10
N LYS A 70 -77.93 38.32 -24.44
CA LYS A 70 -76.96 37.71 -25.36
C LYS A 70 -75.56 38.35 -25.25
N ALA A 71 -75.48 39.67 -25.13
CA ALA A 71 -74.21 40.40 -24.95
C ALA A 71 -73.54 40.07 -23.59
N LEU A 72 -74.33 39.93 -22.53
CA LEU A 72 -73.82 39.49 -21.23
C LEU A 72 -73.34 38.05 -21.26
N VAL A 73 -74.12 37.12 -21.84
CA VAL A 73 -73.74 35.72 -21.98
C VAL A 73 -72.44 35.56 -22.78
N THR A 74 -72.31 36.27 -23.91
CA THR A 74 -71.07 36.24 -24.72
C THR A 74 -69.89 36.83 -23.95
N SER A 75 -70.07 37.94 -23.24
CA SER A 75 -69.03 38.54 -22.38
C SER A 75 -68.58 37.58 -21.27
N TYR A 76 -69.52 36.91 -20.58
CA TYR A 76 -69.19 35.88 -19.59
C TYR A 76 -68.45 34.68 -20.20
N GLN A 77 -68.84 34.25 -21.41
CA GLN A 77 -68.13 33.20 -22.14
C GLN A 77 -66.71 33.61 -22.51
N HIS A 78 -66.50 34.86 -22.93
CA HIS A 78 -65.17 35.41 -23.23
C HIS A 78 -64.31 35.54 -21.97
N ALA A 79 -64.85 36.09 -20.88
CA ALA A 79 -64.16 36.20 -19.60
C ALA A 79 -63.77 34.82 -19.06
N SER A 80 -64.66 33.82 -19.18
CA SER A 80 -64.38 32.43 -18.81
C SER A 80 -63.22 31.83 -19.63
N LYS A 81 -63.19 32.04 -20.95
CA LYS A 81 -62.08 31.56 -21.81
C LYS A 81 -60.74 32.22 -21.47
N VAL A 82 -60.75 33.51 -21.16
CA VAL A 82 -59.54 34.24 -20.73
C VAL A 82 -59.08 33.73 -19.36
N GLN A 83 -60.00 33.52 -18.42
CA GLN A 83 -59.68 32.96 -17.11
C GLN A 83 -59.08 31.56 -17.23
N GLN A 84 -59.68 30.67 -18.05
CA GLN A 84 -59.11 29.34 -18.33
C GLN A 84 -57.69 29.41 -18.93
N LYS A 85 -57.41 30.41 -19.76
CA LYS A 85 -56.06 30.63 -20.31
C LYS A 85 -55.10 31.12 -19.23
N ILE A 86 -55.54 32.02 -18.34
CA ILE A 86 -54.74 32.49 -17.20
C ILE A 86 -54.42 31.31 -16.27
N ASP A 87 -55.41 30.49 -15.93
CA ASP A 87 -55.23 29.33 -15.04
C ASP A 87 -54.24 28.32 -15.64
N ARG A 88 -54.30 28.09 -16.96
CA ARG A 88 -53.31 27.23 -17.66
C ARG A 88 -51.90 27.81 -17.65
N LEU A 89 -51.76 29.11 -17.89
CA LEU A 89 -50.46 29.77 -17.88
C LEU A 89 -49.86 29.84 -16.47
N ASP A 90 -50.69 30.02 -15.43
CA ASP A 90 -50.25 29.99 -14.04
C ASP A 90 -49.76 28.59 -13.66
N GLU A 91 -50.49 27.54 -14.04
CA GLU A 91 -50.07 26.15 -13.81
C GLU A 91 -48.76 25.82 -14.55
N GLN A 92 -48.63 26.21 -15.83
CA GLN A 92 -47.40 26.03 -16.60
C GLN A 92 -46.22 26.78 -15.94
N THR A 93 -46.43 28.03 -15.53
CA THR A 93 -45.38 28.83 -14.87
C THR A 93 -44.89 28.16 -13.59
N ARG A 94 -45.82 27.58 -12.81
CA ARG A 94 -45.46 26.83 -11.60
C ARG A 94 -44.67 25.57 -11.93
N GLN A 95 -45.10 24.81 -12.93
CA GLN A 95 -44.41 23.60 -13.38
C GLN A 95 -42.98 23.90 -13.85
N ASP A 96 -42.82 24.89 -14.73
CA ASP A 96 -41.52 25.32 -15.25
C ASP A 96 -40.60 25.81 -14.12
N TYR A 97 -41.16 26.51 -13.13
CA TYR A 97 -40.39 26.96 -11.96
C TYR A 97 -39.88 25.79 -11.12
N TYR A 98 -40.70 24.77 -10.86
CA TYR A 98 -40.27 23.57 -10.14
C TYR A 98 -39.25 22.75 -10.94
N GLU A 99 -39.43 22.63 -12.26
CA GLU A 99 -38.47 21.94 -13.14
C GLU A 99 -37.12 22.67 -13.17
N TYR A 100 -37.14 24.01 -13.24
CA TYR A 100 -35.93 24.83 -13.15
C TYR A 100 -35.19 24.60 -11.82
N LEU A 101 -35.89 24.62 -10.69
CA LEU A 101 -35.29 24.39 -9.38
C LEU A 101 -34.68 22.98 -9.28
N TYR A 102 -35.42 21.96 -9.71
CA TYR A 102 -34.95 20.58 -9.72
C TYR A 102 -33.70 20.40 -10.59
N THR A 103 -33.74 20.94 -11.82
CA THR A 103 -32.63 20.83 -12.78
C THR A 103 -31.40 21.58 -12.28
N THR A 104 -31.56 22.76 -11.68
CA THR A 104 -30.46 23.52 -11.08
C THR A 104 -29.81 22.75 -9.94
N GLN A 105 -30.62 22.14 -9.06
CA GLN A 105 -30.09 21.30 -7.97
C GLN A 105 -29.36 20.08 -8.52
N ARG A 106 -29.89 19.45 -9.56
CA ARG A 106 -29.25 18.30 -10.22
C ARG A 106 -27.94 18.67 -10.89
N ALA A 107 -27.88 19.82 -11.56
CA ALA A 107 -26.65 20.34 -12.16
C ALA A 107 -25.57 20.57 -11.09
N LYS A 108 -25.91 21.24 -9.98
CA LYS A 108 -25.00 21.44 -8.86
C LYS A 108 -24.46 20.12 -8.29
N GLN A 109 -25.35 19.13 -8.09
CA GLN A 109 -24.95 17.81 -7.61
C GLN A 109 -23.96 17.12 -8.58
N LEU A 110 -24.17 17.24 -9.88
CA LEU A 110 -23.28 16.68 -10.89
C LEU A 110 -21.93 17.40 -10.94
N GLU A 111 -21.91 18.72 -10.78
CA GLU A 111 -20.68 19.51 -10.66
C GLU A 111 -19.86 19.08 -9.43
N ASP A 112 -20.50 18.97 -8.26
CA ASP A 112 -19.86 18.53 -7.02
C ASP A 112 -19.30 17.10 -7.17
N TYR A 113 -20.05 16.21 -7.84
CA TYR A 113 -19.61 14.84 -8.12
C TYR A 113 -18.42 14.80 -9.09
N ASN A 114 -18.44 15.57 -10.18
CA ASN A 114 -17.31 15.67 -11.10
C ASN A 114 -16.06 16.23 -10.40
N ALA A 115 -16.21 17.21 -9.52
CA ALA A 115 -15.10 17.73 -8.72
C ALA A 115 -14.52 16.68 -7.76
N GLN A 116 -15.36 15.77 -7.24
CA GLN A 116 -14.88 14.63 -6.44
C GLN A 116 -14.14 13.61 -7.31
N LEU A 117 -14.67 13.28 -8.49
CA LEU A 117 -13.99 12.38 -9.42
C LEU A 117 -12.64 12.92 -9.86
N GLN A 118 -12.53 14.23 -10.12
CA GLN A 118 -11.27 14.84 -10.47
C GLN A 118 -10.24 14.70 -9.35
N ARG A 119 -10.62 14.98 -8.10
CA ARG A 119 -9.72 14.78 -6.94
C ARG A 119 -9.28 13.33 -6.78
N LEU A 120 -10.16 12.38 -7.08
CA LEU A 120 -9.82 10.95 -7.05
C LEU A 120 -8.81 10.62 -8.16
N ILE A 121 -9.03 11.11 -9.38
CA ILE A 121 -8.09 10.93 -10.50
C ILE A 121 -6.73 11.53 -10.16
N ASP A 122 -6.69 12.74 -9.62
CA ASP A 122 -5.43 13.40 -9.24
C ASP A 122 -4.69 12.59 -8.15
N SER A 123 -5.42 12.06 -7.16
CA SER A 123 -4.84 11.19 -6.12
C SER A 123 -4.33 9.87 -6.70
N GLN A 124 -5.05 9.25 -7.63
CA GLN A 124 -4.64 8.00 -8.28
C GLN A 124 -3.42 8.22 -9.18
N GLN A 125 -3.34 9.37 -9.85
CA GLN A 125 -2.19 9.72 -10.67
C GLN A 125 -0.93 9.88 -9.82
N GLN A 126 -1.04 10.54 -8.65
CA GLN A 126 0.06 10.60 -7.68
C GLN A 126 0.46 9.21 -7.19
N GLU A 127 -0.52 8.36 -6.84
CA GLU A 127 -0.25 6.98 -6.39
C GLU A 127 0.47 6.16 -7.46
N ILE A 128 0.12 6.33 -8.75
CA ILE A 128 0.80 5.69 -9.88
C ILE A 128 2.26 6.17 -9.98
N GLU A 129 2.52 7.46 -9.77
CA GLU A 129 3.89 8.01 -9.81
C GLU A 129 4.73 7.47 -8.66
N ASP A 130 4.20 7.47 -7.44
CA ASP A 130 4.86 6.91 -6.25
C ASP A 130 5.19 5.41 -6.45
N ILE A 131 4.25 4.63 -6.99
CA ILE A 131 4.47 3.20 -7.30
C ILE A 131 5.55 3.02 -8.37
N LYS A 132 5.59 3.87 -9.40
CA LYS A 132 6.63 3.79 -10.43
C LYS A 132 8.02 4.07 -9.86
N GLU A 133 8.16 5.05 -8.97
CA GLU A 133 9.42 5.32 -8.28
C GLU A 133 9.85 4.14 -7.41
N GLN A 134 8.91 3.54 -6.67
CA GLN A 134 9.17 2.33 -5.87
C GLN A 134 9.62 1.15 -6.75
N LEU A 135 8.99 0.96 -7.91
CA LEU A 135 9.35 -0.10 -8.86
C LEU A 135 10.76 0.11 -9.42
N SER A 136 11.12 1.36 -9.76
CA SER A 136 12.47 1.72 -10.21
C SER A 136 13.53 1.36 -9.16
N SER A 137 13.29 1.75 -7.90
CA SER A 137 14.23 1.46 -6.80
C SER A 137 14.36 -0.04 -6.53
N LEU A 138 13.26 -0.80 -6.63
CA LEU A 138 13.30 -2.26 -6.53
C LEU A 138 14.11 -2.86 -7.68
N GLN A 139 13.92 -2.40 -8.91
CA GLN A 139 14.66 -2.89 -10.07
C GLN A 139 16.17 -2.66 -9.90
N GLU A 140 16.60 -1.47 -9.47
CA GLU A 140 18.01 -1.18 -9.17
C GLU A 140 18.57 -2.12 -8.09
N THR A 141 17.77 -2.39 -7.05
CA THR A 141 18.16 -3.31 -5.97
C THR A 141 18.28 -4.75 -6.47
N GLU A 142 17.35 -5.22 -7.30
CA GLU A 142 17.38 -6.56 -7.90
C GLU A 142 18.57 -6.73 -8.86
N GLU A 143 18.86 -5.71 -9.67
CA GLU A 143 20.02 -5.68 -10.57
C GLU A 143 21.34 -5.78 -9.81
N ALA A 144 21.45 -5.15 -8.63
CA ALA A 144 22.63 -5.26 -7.77
C ALA A 144 22.68 -6.57 -6.98
N ALA A 145 21.53 -7.12 -6.59
CA ALA A 145 21.44 -8.30 -5.73
C ALA A 145 21.86 -9.60 -6.43
N LEU A 146 21.47 -9.82 -7.69
CA LEU A 146 21.79 -11.06 -8.41
C LEU A 146 23.31 -11.28 -8.58
N PRO A 147 24.11 -10.29 -9.01
CA PRO A 147 25.57 -10.41 -9.06
C PRO A 147 26.20 -10.71 -7.69
N LEU A 148 25.66 -10.13 -6.61
CA LEU A 148 26.13 -10.40 -5.26
C LEU A 148 25.85 -11.86 -4.87
N LEU A 149 24.65 -12.36 -5.11
CA LEU A 149 24.28 -13.76 -4.85
C LEU A 149 25.17 -14.73 -5.62
N GLN A 150 25.46 -14.44 -6.89
CA GLN A 150 26.39 -15.24 -7.68
C GLN A 150 27.80 -15.21 -7.09
N THR A 151 28.26 -14.05 -6.62
CA THR A 151 29.57 -13.91 -5.96
C THR A 151 29.62 -14.72 -4.65
N MET A 152 28.55 -14.71 -3.86
CA MET A 152 28.42 -15.52 -2.65
C MET A 152 28.46 -17.02 -2.99
N LEU A 153 27.70 -17.48 -3.99
CA LEU A 153 27.73 -18.87 -4.42
C LEU A 153 29.14 -19.29 -4.88
N ASN A 154 29.80 -18.48 -5.71
CA ASN A 154 31.16 -18.75 -6.17
C ASN A 154 32.16 -18.81 -4.99
N THR A 155 31.99 -17.95 -4.00
CA THR A 155 32.80 -17.96 -2.78
C THR A 155 32.57 -19.25 -1.99
N LEU A 156 31.33 -19.71 -1.90
CA LEU A 156 30.97 -20.96 -1.25
C LEU A 156 31.56 -22.18 -1.96
N ILE A 157 31.52 -22.20 -3.30
CA ILE A 157 32.14 -23.25 -4.12
C ILE A 157 33.64 -23.30 -3.86
N ALA A 158 34.34 -22.16 -4.00
CA ALA A 158 35.78 -22.09 -3.78
C ALA A 158 36.19 -22.43 -2.34
N PHE A 159 35.31 -22.19 -1.37
CA PHE A 159 35.51 -22.59 0.01
C PHE A 159 35.39 -24.12 0.17
N VAL A 160 34.34 -24.72 -0.38
CA VAL A 160 34.12 -26.18 -0.34
C VAL A 160 35.25 -26.95 -1.04
N GLU A 161 35.74 -26.44 -2.18
CA GLU A 161 36.84 -27.06 -2.93
C GLU A 161 38.17 -27.09 -2.17
N ARG A 162 38.45 -26.08 -1.34
CA ARG A 162 39.70 -25.99 -0.55
C ARG A 162 39.61 -26.68 0.80
N ASP A 163 38.42 -27.06 1.20
CA ASP A 163 38.14 -27.67 2.49
C ASP A 163 38.44 -29.19 2.48
N LYS A 164 38.29 -29.84 3.63
CA LYS A 164 38.42 -31.30 3.74
C LYS A 164 37.29 -32.01 2.97
N PRO A 165 37.56 -33.17 2.34
CA PRO A 165 36.58 -33.87 1.51
C PRO A 165 35.60 -34.68 2.37
N PHE A 166 34.67 -34.00 3.04
CA PHE A 166 33.55 -34.62 3.74
C PHE A 166 32.23 -34.35 3.02
N LEU A 167 31.31 -35.32 3.07
CA LEU A 167 29.97 -35.24 2.47
C LEU A 167 29.96 -34.65 1.05
N SER A 168 30.96 -35.01 0.24
CA SER A 168 31.24 -34.34 -1.05
C SER A 168 30.08 -34.42 -2.03
N ALA A 169 29.37 -35.55 -2.07
CA ALA A 169 28.19 -35.74 -2.90
C ALA A 169 27.05 -34.78 -2.49
N GLU A 170 26.68 -34.74 -1.21
CA GLU A 170 25.60 -33.90 -0.70
C GLU A 170 25.91 -32.41 -0.90
N ARG A 171 27.14 -31.99 -0.59
CA ARG A 171 27.58 -30.60 -0.77
C ARG A 171 27.58 -30.21 -2.24
N SER A 172 28.10 -31.06 -3.12
CA SER A 172 28.11 -30.78 -4.58
C SER A 172 26.70 -30.68 -5.14
N GLU A 173 25.80 -31.57 -4.72
CA GLU A 173 24.40 -31.54 -5.14
C GLU A 173 23.70 -30.25 -4.66
N ARG A 174 23.94 -29.82 -3.42
CA ARG A 174 23.43 -28.54 -2.89
C ARG A 174 23.93 -27.36 -3.72
N LEU A 175 25.23 -27.30 -4.01
CA LEU A 175 25.82 -26.22 -4.81
C LEU A 175 25.26 -26.20 -6.24
N SER A 176 25.09 -27.37 -6.86
CA SER A 176 24.46 -27.49 -8.18
C SER A 176 23.02 -26.97 -8.16
N ARG A 177 22.21 -27.40 -7.19
CA ARG A 177 20.82 -26.92 -7.04
C ARG A 177 20.75 -25.42 -6.84
N LEU A 178 21.64 -24.84 -6.03
CA LEU A 178 21.69 -23.38 -5.84
C LEU A 178 22.02 -22.65 -7.13
N ASN A 179 22.98 -23.16 -7.90
CA ASN A 179 23.30 -22.59 -9.20
C ASN A 179 22.09 -22.57 -10.14
N ASP A 180 21.33 -23.68 -10.19
CA ASP A 180 20.11 -23.78 -11.00
C ASP A 180 19.02 -22.81 -10.51
N VAL A 181 18.83 -22.69 -9.21
CA VAL A 181 17.85 -21.77 -8.60
C VAL A 181 18.21 -20.31 -8.89
N LEU A 182 19.49 -19.93 -8.84
CA LEU A 182 19.91 -18.57 -9.17
C LEU A 182 19.62 -18.20 -10.63
N ALA A 183 19.71 -19.17 -11.55
CA ALA A 183 19.43 -18.96 -12.97
C ALA A 183 17.93 -18.90 -13.32
N ARG A 184 17.05 -19.40 -12.44
CA ARG A 184 15.60 -19.43 -12.68
C ARG A 184 14.96 -18.05 -12.58
N ALA A 185 14.14 -17.69 -13.57
CA ALA A 185 13.42 -16.41 -13.60
C ALA A 185 12.12 -16.44 -12.79
N ASP A 186 11.55 -17.61 -12.53
CA ASP A 186 10.31 -17.79 -11.79
C ASP A 186 10.50 -17.84 -10.26
N VAL A 187 11.74 -17.73 -9.78
CA VAL A 187 12.09 -17.65 -8.36
C VAL A 187 12.41 -16.21 -7.99
N SER A 188 11.76 -15.69 -6.95
CA SER A 188 12.00 -14.32 -6.47
C SER A 188 13.42 -14.14 -5.92
N VAL A 189 13.93 -12.91 -5.98
CA VAL A 189 15.27 -12.57 -5.45
C VAL A 189 15.36 -12.86 -3.94
N ALA A 190 14.29 -12.62 -3.20
CA ALA A 190 14.22 -12.92 -1.77
C ALA A 190 14.39 -14.42 -1.48
N GLU A 191 13.78 -15.29 -2.27
CA GLU A 191 13.89 -16.75 -2.12
C GLU A 191 15.29 -17.24 -2.50
N LYS A 192 15.87 -16.70 -3.58
CA LYS A 192 17.27 -16.94 -3.94
C LYS A 192 18.23 -16.57 -2.80
N TYR A 193 18.04 -15.39 -2.20
CA TYR A 193 18.83 -14.95 -1.05
C TYR A 193 18.69 -15.88 0.16
N ARG A 194 17.46 -16.26 0.50
CA ARG A 194 17.16 -17.18 1.60
C ARG A 194 17.91 -18.51 1.43
N GLN A 195 17.86 -19.11 0.24
CA GLN A 195 18.52 -20.39 -0.03
C GLN A 195 20.05 -20.29 0.02
N VAL A 196 20.63 -19.21 -0.51
CA VAL A 196 22.09 -18.98 -0.40
C VAL A 196 22.49 -18.84 1.07
N LEU A 197 21.77 -18.05 1.86
CA LEU A 197 22.05 -17.92 3.30
C LEU A 197 21.89 -19.24 4.06
N GLU A 198 20.87 -20.03 3.74
CA GLU A 198 20.66 -21.34 4.33
C GLU A 198 21.87 -22.26 4.06
N ALA A 199 22.39 -22.25 2.84
CA ALA A 199 23.61 -22.99 2.50
C ALA A 199 24.83 -22.53 3.31
N TYR A 200 25.00 -21.21 3.49
CA TYR A 200 26.04 -20.67 4.38
C TYR A 200 25.85 -21.10 5.84
N GLN A 201 24.62 -21.08 6.36
CA GLN A 201 24.31 -21.50 7.71
C GLN A 201 24.65 -22.98 7.94
N ILE A 202 24.29 -23.84 6.98
CA ILE A 202 24.66 -25.26 6.99
C ILE A 202 26.18 -25.42 6.99
N GLU A 203 26.90 -24.67 6.15
CA GLU A 203 28.36 -24.73 6.12
C GLU A 203 29.01 -24.24 7.43
N VAL A 204 28.41 -23.25 8.10
CA VAL A 204 28.83 -22.81 9.44
C VAL A 204 28.51 -23.86 10.51
N GLU A 205 27.37 -24.56 10.40
CA GLU A 205 27.00 -25.67 11.28
C GLU A 205 28.05 -26.79 11.26
N TYR A 206 28.55 -27.14 10.08
CA TYR A 206 29.66 -28.09 9.96
C TYR A 206 30.92 -27.64 10.71
N GLY A 207 31.07 -26.36 11.08
CA GLY A 207 32.17 -25.90 11.92
C GLY A 207 32.13 -26.41 13.37
N ARG A 208 30.94 -26.70 13.89
CA ARG A 208 30.68 -26.86 15.33
C ARG A 208 30.09 -28.20 15.73
N THR A 209 29.62 -29.02 14.79
CA THR A 209 29.07 -30.35 15.10
C THR A 209 30.12 -31.45 15.07
N LEU A 210 29.85 -32.51 15.82
CA LEU A 210 30.55 -33.79 15.76
C LEU A 210 29.62 -34.80 15.08
N GLU A 211 30.02 -35.35 13.95
CA GLU A 211 29.18 -36.25 13.16
C GLU A 211 29.95 -37.48 12.69
N ALA A 212 29.26 -38.61 12.59
CA ALA A 212 29.80 -39.82 12.01
C ALA A 212 28.88 -40.33 10.89
N TYR A 213 29.49 -40.78 9.79
CA TYR A 213 28.76 -41.29 8.64
C TYR A 213 29.57 -42.39 7.93
N SER A 214 28.88 -43.36 7.34
CA SER A 214 29.53 -44.40 6.55
C SER A 214 29.81 -43.92 5.14
N GLY A 215 30.92 -44.35 4.56
CA GLY A 215 31.26 -44.05 3.18
C GLY A 215 32.42 -44.89 2.67
N VAL A 216 32.72 -44.72 1.39
CA VAL A 216 33.81 -45.45 0.73
C VAL A 216 35.08 -44.61 0.79
N LEU A 217 36.12 -45.15 1.40
CA LEU A 217 37.47 -44.59 1.36
C LEU A 217 38.14 -45.00 0.05
N LYS A 218 38.43 -44.00 -0.78
CA LYS A 218 39.19 -44.17 -2.02
C LYS A 218 40.60 -43.62 -1.82
N VAL A 219 41.59 -44.50 -1.83
CA VAL A 219 43.01 -44.14 -1.78
C VAL A 219 43.65 -44.63 -3.07
N GLU A 220 44.42 -43.76 -3.73
CA GLU A 220 45.06 -44.08 -4.99
C GLU A 220 45.95 -45.33 -4.85
N GLY A 221 45.75 -46.32 -5.73
CA GLY A 221 46.50 -47.58 -5.72
C GLY A 221 46.04 -48.62 -4.68
N GLN A 222 44.95 -48.38 -3.95
CA GLN A 222 44.35 -49.34 -3.01
C GLN A 222 42.91 -49.67 -3.40
N PRO A 223 42.38 -50.85 -3.02
CA PRO A 223 40.97 -51.16 -3.21
C PRO A 223 40.09 -50.21 -2.39
N ASP A 224 38.90 -49.93 -2.92
CA ASP A 224 37.84 -49.20 -2.22
C ASP A 224 37.50 -49.93 -0.91
N ARG A 225 37.43 -49.19 0.20
CA ARG A 225 37.16 -49.73 1.54
C ARG A 225 35.96 -49.04 2.17
N ASP A 226 35.03 -49.81 2.73
CA ASP A 226 33.93 -49.27 3.51
C ASP A 226 34.41 -48.87 4.91
N VAL A 227 34.30 -47.58 5.20
CA VAL A 227 34.76 -46.96 6.44
C VAL A 227 33.66 -46.12 7.07
N THR A 228 33.80 -45.87 8.36
CA THR A 228 33.03 -44.84 9.05
C THR A 228 33.91 -43.61 9.22
N PHE A 229 33.46 -42.47 8.67
CA PHE A 229 34.10 -41.18 8.86
C PHE A 229 33.63 -40.55 10.16
N LEU A 230 34.56 -39.91 10.86
CA LEU A 230 34.28 -39.05 12.02
C LEU A 230 34.72 -37.63 11.69
N ARG A 231 33.75 -36.71 11.67
CA ARG A 231 33.99 -35.29 11.43
C ARG A 231 33.89 -34.54 12.75
N LEU A 232 35.01 -33.94 13.16
CA LEU A 232 35.07 -33.03 14.29
C LEU A 232 35.07 -31.59 13.77
N GLY A 233 33.88 -31.03 13.63
CA GLY A 233 33.68 -29.70 13.10
C GLY A 233 34.38 -29.50 11.75
N ARG A 234 35.14 -28.41 11.66
CA ARG A 234 36.11 -28.14 10.58
C ARG A 234 37.55 -28.33 11.00
N VAL A 235 37.81 -28.86 12.19
CA VAL A 235 39.18 -29.02 12.70
C VAL A 235 39.80 -30.28 12.12
N ALA A 236 39.11 -31.40 12.25
CA ALA A 236 39.66 -32.70 11.86
C ALA A 236 38.61 -33.60 11.21
N LEU A 237 39.09 -34.47 10.32
CA LEU A 237 38.32 -35.52 9.66
C LEU A 237 39.11 -36.82 9.80
N TYR A 238 38.46 -37.85 10.31
CA TYR A 238 39.02 -39.18 10.50
C TYR A 238 38.21 -40.22 9.75
N TYR A 239 38.81 -41.37 9.50
CA TYR A 239 38.09 -42.59 9.15
C TYR A 239 38.47 -43.70 10.12
N GLN A 240 37.59 -44.71 10.21
CA GLN A 240 37.86 -45.99 10.83
C GLN A 240 37.29 -47.11 9.96
N THR A 241 38.05 -48.17 9.76
CA THR A 241 37.59 -49.38 9.06
C THR A 241 36.45 -50.06 9.82
N SER A 242 35.61 -50.82 9.11
CA SER A 242 34.43 -51.46 9.69
C SER A 242 34.75 -52.49 10.79
N ASP A 243 35.97 -53.02 10.82
CA ASP A 243 36.49 -53.91 11.86
C ASP A 243 37.06 -53.16 13.08
N GLY A 244 37.17 -51.83 13.02
CA GLY A 244 37.70 -50.99 14.10
C GLY A 244 39.22 -51.04 14.27
N GLN A 245 39.96 -51.74 13.41
CA GLN A 245 41.39 -52.01 13.59
C GLN A 245 42.33 -51.00 12.91
N GLU A 246 41.81 -50.17 12.01
CA GLU A 246 42.59 -49.14 11.35
C GLU A 246 41.84 -47.81 11.34
N SER A 247 42.47 -46.79 11.90
CA SER A 247 42.01 -45.41 11.79
C SER A 247 43.03 -44.54 11.07
N GLY A 248 42.53 -43.50 10.40
CA GLY A 248 43.37 -42.50 9.75
C GLY A 248 42.79 -41.10 9.87
N GLN A 249 43.65 -40.11 9.67
CA GLN A 249 43.30 -38.70 9.69
C GLN A 249 43.57 -38.07 8.32
N TRP A 250 42.71 -37.16 7.91
CA TRP A 250 42.95 -36.35 6.72
C TRP A 250 43.97 -35.24 7.01
N GLN A 251 45.08 -35.25 6.26
CA GLN A 251 46.09 -34.18 6.30
C GLN A 251 45.75 -33.09 5.28
N THR A 252 45.26 -31.94 5.75
CA THR A 252 44.86 -30.83 4.87
C THR A 252 46.02 -30.29 4.02
N GLN A 253 47.25 -30.26 4.54
CA GLN A 253 48.41 -29.72 3.80
C GLN A 253 48.84 -30.61 2.62
N GLN A 254 48.69 -31.92 2.77
CA GLN A 254 49.14 -32.91 1.80
C GLN A 254 47.98 -33.48 0.97
N GLN A 255 46.74 -33.09 1.31
CA GLN A 255 45.49 -33.62 0.75
C GLN A 255 45.48 -35.16 0.66
N GLN A 256 45.97 -35.81 1.71
CA GLN A 256 46.07 -37.27 1.76
C GLN A 256 45.65 -37.81 3.13
N TRP A 257 45.24 -39.07 3.13
CA TRP A 257 44.97 -39.81 4.34
C TRP A 257 46.27 -40.31 4.96
N GLN A 258 46.45 -40.04 6.25
CA GLN A 258 47.55 -40.59 7.04
C GLN A 258 46.99 -41.57 8.08
N ARG A 259 47.50 -42.80 8.07
CA ARG A 259 47.16 -43.81 9.09
C ARG A 259 47.66 -43.35 10.46
N LEU A 260 46.81 -43.49 11.47
CA LEU A 260 47.15 -43.20 12.87
C LEU A 260 47.83 -44.41 13.51
N ASP A 261 48.57 -44.16 14.60
CA ASP A 261 49.07 -45.21 15.49
C ASP A 261 47.88 -45.92 16.16
N GLU A 262 47.97 -47.24 16.32
CA GLU A 262 46.93 -48.13 16.87
C GLU A 262 46.41 -47.66 18.23
N ARG A 263 47.25 -46.93 18.98
CA ARG A 263 46.88 -46.29 20.26
C ARG A 263 45.72 -45.31 20.16
N HIS A 264 45.43 -44.76 18.97
CA HIS A 264 44.35 -43.80 18.75
C HIS A 264 43.06 -44.44 18.23
N ASP A 265 43.09 -45.72 17.81
CA ASP A 265 41.93 -46.39 17.22
C ASP A 265 40.74 -46.42 18.18
N TRP A 266 41.01 -46.66 19.47
CA TRP A 266 39.97 -46.66 20.50
C TRP A 266 39.34 -45.27 20.69
N VAL A 267 40.13 -44.18 20.60
CA VAL A 267 39.62 -42.81 20.76
C VAL A 267 38.73 -42.43 19.59
N VAL A 268 39.14 -42.80 18.37
CA VAL A 268 38.34 -42.57 17.15
C VAL A 268 37.03 -43.36 17.22
N GLN A 269 37.09 -44.63 17.62
CA GLN A 269 35.90 -45.46 17.80
C GLN A 269 34.93 -44.85 18.82
N LYS A 270 35.47 -44.38 19.95
CA LYS A 270 34.68 -43.70 20.98
C LYS A 270 34.06 -42.40 20.47
N GLY A 271 34.80 -41.63 19.68
CA GLY A 271 34.28 -40.44 19.00
C GLY A 271 33.15 -40.74 18.03
N ILE A 272 33.27 -41.84 17.27
CA ILE A 272 32.20 -42.33 16.38
C ILE A 272 30.96 -42.70 17.19
N GLN A 273 31.10 -43.48 18.26
CA GLN A 273 29.98 -43.84 19.13
C GLN A 273 29.28 -42.62 19.72
N MET A 274 30.06 -41.60 20.13
CA MET A 274 29.54 -40.36 20.69
C MET A 274 28.79 -39.53 19.63
N ALA A 275 29.34 -39.46 18.41
CA ALA A 275 28.68 -38.81 17.26
C ALA A 275 27.37 -39.52 16.86
N LEU A 276 27.33 -40.85 16.98
CA LEU A 276 26.14 -41.68 16.78
C LEU A 276 25.21 -41.69 18.01
N GLN A 277 25.49 -40.90 19.04
CA GLN A 277 24.70 -40.79 20.28
C GLN A 277 24.56 -42.12 21.05
N GLN A 278 25.50 -43.03 20.89
CA GLN A 278 25.54 -44.33 21.59
C GLN A 278 26.19 -44.22 22.97
N THR A 279 26.95 -43.15 23.21
CA THR A 279 27.64 -42.86 24.47
C THR A 279 27.37 -41.42 24.91
N VAL A 280 27.57 -41.14 26.20
CA VAL A 280 27.42 -39.78 26.74
C VAL A 280 28.59 -38.88 26.30
N PRO A 281 28.35 -37.57 26.10
CA PRO A 281 29.42 -36.63 25.77
C PRO A 281 30.52 -36.59 26.83
N GLU A 282 31.77 -36.74 26.40
CA GLU A 282 32.95 -36.62 27.25
C GLU A 282 34.15 -36.06 26.48
N LEU A 283 35.22 -35.73 27.19
CA LEU A 283 36.42 -35.18 26.58
C LEU A 283 37.13 -36.26 25.74
N LEU A 284 37.39 -35.96 24.47
CA LEU A 284 38.13 -36.83 23.55
C LEU A 284 39.51 -36.26 23.27
N GLU A 285 40.55 -37.09 23.48
CA GLU A 285 41.94 -36.75 23.16
C GLU A 285 42.28 -37.21 21.74
N LEU A 286 41.73 -36.53 20.74
CA LEU A 286 41.98 -36.84 19.33
C LEU A 286 43.24 -36.11 18.82
N PRO A 287 44.11 -36.78 18.04
CA PRO A 287 45.29 -36.14 17.47
C PRO A 287 44.85 -35.11 16.43
N ILE A 288 45.05 -33.82 16.70
CA ILE A 288 44.77 -32.76 15.72
C ILE A 288 46.01 -32.56 14.83
N GLY A 289 45.82 -32.58 13.51
CA GLY A 289 46.87 -32.19 12.58
C GLY A 289 47.33 -30.75 12.87
N LEU A 290 48.64 -30.51 12.89
CA LEU A 290 49.21 -29.20 13.20
C LEU A 290 48.64 -28.12 12.27
N ILE A 291 47.92 -27.16 12.87
CA ILE A 291 47.58 -25.90 12.21
C ILE A 291 48.89 -25.13 12.06
N SER A 292 49.41 -25.00 10.82
CA SER A 292 50.75 -24.42 10.57
C SER A 292 50.94 -22.98 11.07
N GLU A 293 49.86 -22.27 11.43
CA GLU A 293 49.96 -20.94 12.02
C GLU A 293 50.38 -20.96 13.49
N LEU A 294 50.01 -22.00 14.25
CA LEU A 294 50.39 -22.12 15.66
C LEU A 294 51.87 -22.48 15.85
N SER A 295 52.49 -23.16 14.87
CA SER A 295 53.95 -23.41 14.89
C SER A 295 54.76 -22.15 14.60
N LYS A 296 54.28 -21.26 13.71
CA LYS A 296 54.95 -19.98 13.43
C LYS A 296 54.93 -19.04 14.65
N LEU A 297 53.87 -19.08 15.44
CA LEU A 297 53.75 -18.28 16.66
C LEU A 297 54.61 -18.83 17.81
N SER A 298 54.79 -20.14 17.92
CA SER A 298 55.69 -20.71 18.93
C SER A 298 57.16 -20.45 18.60
N GLU A 299 57.55 -20.49 17.32
CA GLU A 299 58.92 -20.19 16.89
C GLU A 299 59.31 -18.70 17.10
N HIS A 300 58.40 -17.76 16.84
CA HIS A 300 58.65 -16.32 17.09
C HIS A 300 58.74 -15.96 18.59
N SER A 301 57.96 -16.64 19.45
CA SER A 301 58.03 -16.47 20.90
C SER A 301 59.37 -16.95 21.48
N VAL A 302 59.86 -18.12 21.03
CA VAL A 302 61.15 -18.66 21.45
C VAL A 302 62.32 -17.81 20.94
N ALA A 303 62.25 -17.30 19.72
CA ALA A 303 63.27 -16.41 19.15
C ALA A 303 63.37 -15.06 19.90
N THR A 304 62.23 -14.52 20.38
CA THR A 304 62.22 -13.26 21.12
C THR A 304 62.81 -13.43 22.53
N SER A 305 62.48 -14.51 23.25
CA SER A 305 63.09 -14.80 24.56
C SER A 305 64.59 -15.08 24.50
N ALA A 306 65.08 -15.72 23.43
CA ALA A 306 66.51 -15.97 23.25
C ALA A 306 67.33 -14.71 22.92
N MET A 307 66.68 -13.66 22.35
CA MET A 307 67.34 -12.37 22.10
C MET A 307 67.38 -11.48 23.34
N THR A 308 66.41 -11.58 24.26
CA THR A 308 66.42 -10.81 25.51
C THR A 308 67.46 -11.33 26.51
N GLU A 309 67.78 -12.64 26.50
CA GLU A 309 68.80 -13.22 27.39
C GLU A 309 70.24 -12.88 26.98
N LYS A 310 70.50 -12.61 25.69
CA LYS A 310 71.84 -12.22 25.20
C LYS A 310 72.12 -10.71 25.26
N GLY A 311 71.12 -9.88 25.55
CA GLY A 311 71.27 -8.42 25.65
C GLY A 311 71.56 -7.86 27.05
N GLY A 312 71.55 -8.71 28.09
CA GLY A 312 71.71 -8.29 29.50
C GLY A 312 73.10 -8.44 30.10
N ALA A 313 74.12 -8.79 29.30
CA ALA A 313 75.49 -8.94 29.76
C ALA A 313 76.45 -8.10 28.90
N ASN A 314 76.45 -6.78 29.13
CA ASN A 314 77.60 -5.91 28.88
C ASN A 314 77.48 -4.63 29.71
#